data_AF-A0A5K1GKD5-F1
#
_entry.id   AF-A0A5K1GKD5-F1
#
_cell.length_a   1.000
_cell.length_b   1.000
_cell.length_c   1.000
_cell.angle_alpha   90.00
_cell.angle_beta   90.00
_cell.angle_gamma   90.00
#
_symmetry.space_group_name_H-M   'P 1'
#
loop_
_entity.id
_entity.type
_entity.pdbx_description
1 polymer ?
#
loop_
_entity_poly.entity_id
_entity_poly.type
_entity_poly.pdbx_seq_one_letter_code
_entity_poly.pdbx_strand_id
1 'polypeptide(L)' 'EIILVEGLMLDEVEPGIYSLHCLPLRLVGSEGSPIRCILIR' A
#
# COMPACT_ATOMS: atom_id res chain seq x y z
N GLU A 1 3.28 11.42 -10.67
CA GLU A 1 1.88 10.99 -10.55
C GLU A 1 1.63 10.60 -9.09
N ILE A 2 0.45 10.87 -8.57
CA ILE A 2 0.10 10.54 -7.17
C ILE A 2 -0.78 9.30 -7.23
N ILE A 3 -0.36 8.23 -6.57
CA ILE A 3 -1.08 6.96 -6.50
C ILE A 3 -1.82 6.91 -5.17
N LEU A 4 -3.14 6.71 -5.19
CA LEU A 4 -3.95 6.58 -3.97
C LEU A 4 -3.78 5.18 -3.38
N VAL A 5 -3.59 5.13 -2.06
CA VAL A 5 -3.55 3.90 -1.28
C VAL A 5 -4.53 4.08 -0.12
N GLU A 6 -5.57 3.26 -0.10
CA GLU A 6 -6.68 3.35 0.86
C GLU A 6 -6.79 2.07 1.69
N GLY A 7 -7.47 2.15 2.84
CA GLY A 7 -7.76 0.98 3.68
C GLY A 7 -6.54 0.38 4.40
N LEU A 8 -5.49 1.17 4.65
CA LEU A 8 -4.33 0.73 5.45
C LEU A 8 -4.72 0.56 6.92
N MET A 9 -4.27 -0.54 7.52
CA MET A 9 -4.36 -0.78 8.96
C MET A 9 -3.07 -0.29 9.63
N LEU A 10 -3.17 0.79 10.42
CA LEU A 10 -2.01 1.44 11.05
C LEU A 10 -2.06 1.48 12.58
N ASP A 11 -3.08 0.90 13.22
CA ASP A 11 -3.33 1.03 14.67
C ASP A 11 -2.14 0.62 15.55
N GLU A 12 -1.35 -0.36 15.11
CA GLU A 12 -0.19 -0.88 15.84
C GLU A 12 1.17 -0.44 15.24
N VAL A 13 1.16 0.51 14.30
CA VAL A 13 2.36 0.98 13.62
C VAL A 13 2.86 2.28 14.26
N GLU A 14 4.07 2.26 14.82
CA GLU A 14 4.71 3.47 15.35
C GLU A 14 5.00 4.49 14.24
N PRO A 15 4.78 5.79 14.47
CA PRO A 15 5.17 6.84 13.53
C PRO A 15 6.66 6.80 13.20
N GLY A 16 7.01 6.92 11.92
CA GLY A 16 8.40 6.88 11.48
C GLY A 16 8.54 6.77 9.96
N ILE A 17 9.78 6.66 9.50
CA ILE A 17 10.11 6.42 8.10
C ILE A 17 10.23 4.91 7.89
N TYR A 18 9.52 4.40 6.88
CA TYR A 18 9.55 3.00 6.48
C TYR A 18 9.73 2.89 4.97
N SER A 19 10.34 1.79 4.54
CA SER A 19 10.25 1.34 3.16
C SER A 19 8.88 0.71 2.92
N LEU A 20 8.07 1.37 2.07
CA LEU A 20 6.74 0.91 1.70
C LEU A 20 6.80 -0.02 0.50
N HIS A 21 6.37 -1.27 0.69
CA HIS A 21 6.19 -2.24 -0.40
C HIS A 21 4.69 -2.45 -0.62
N CYS A 22 4.15 -1.91 -1.71
CA CYS A 22 2.73 -2.00 -2.08
C CYS A 22 2.60 -2.35 -3.56
N LEU A 23 2.85 -3.62 -3.90
CA LEU A 23 2.81 -4.10 -5.28
C LEU A 23 1.37 -4.45 -5.69
N PRO A 24 0.78 -3.77 -6.70
CA PRO A 24 -0.54 -4.10 -7.19
C PRO A 24 -0.53 -5.41 -7.99
N LEU A 25 -1.63 -6.17 -7.90
CA LEU A 25 -1.90 -7.25 -8.83
C LEU A 25 -2.11 -6.65 -10.23
N ARG A 26 -1.66 -7.37 -11.24
CA ARG A 26 -1.85 -6.96 -12.64
C ARG A 26 -3.27 -7.29 -13.10
N LEU A 27 -4.20 -6.38 -12.84
CA LEU A 27 -5.60 -6.48 -13.25
C LEU A 27 -5.85 -5.58 -14.48
N VAL A 28 -6.12 -6.20 -15.63
CA VAL A 28 -6.34 -5.46 -16.89
C VAL A 28 -7.75 -4.86 -16.91
N GLY A 29 -7.86 -3.57 -17.23
CA GLY A 29 -9.15 -2.87 -17.32
C GLY A 29 -9.81 -2.55 -15.98
N SER A 30 -9.05 -2.61 -14.89
CA SER A 30 -9.52 -2.26 -13.54
C SER A 30 -9.06 -0.86 -13.14
N GLU A 31 -9.90 -0.15 -12.40
CA GLU A 31 -9.60 1.19 -11.82
C GLU A 31 -8.78 1.09 -10.52
N GLY A 32 -8.53 -0.12 -10.03
CA GLY A 32 -7.75 -0.37 -8.84
C GLY A 32 -7.33 -1.83 -8.70
N SER A 33 -6.46 -2.11 -7.73
CA SER A 33 -6.05 -3.46 -7.40
C SER A 33 -6.01 -3.63 -5.89
N PRO A 34 -6.46 -4.78 -5.34
CA PRO A 34 -6.09 -5.13 -3.98
C PRO A 34 -4.57 -5.26 -3.89
N ILE A 35 -4.04 -4.93 -2.71
CA ILE A 35 -2.60 -4.91 -2.44
C ILE A 35 -2.33 -5.52 -1.07
N ARG A 36 -1.15 -6.11 -0.94
CA ARG A 36 -0.57 -6.37 0.37
C ARG A 36 0.51 -5.32 0.62
N CYS A 37 0.18 -4.32 1.42
CA CYS A 37 1.15 -3.32 1.86
C CYS A 37 1.96 -3.85 3.04
N ILE A 38 3.28 -3.71 2.95
CA ILE A 38 4.22 -4.08 4.00
C ILE A 38 5.10 -2.86 4.29
N LEU A 39 5.24 -2.54 5.57
CA LEU A 39 6.18 -1.54 6.07
C LEU A 39 7.43 -2.27 6.57
N ILE A 40 8.60 -1.90 6.05
CA ILE A 40 9.90 -2.44 6.44
C ILE A 40 10.75 -1.29 7.00
N ARG A 41 11.38 -1.48 8.15
CA ARG A 41 12.34 -0.51 8.71
C ARG A 41 13.65 -0.53 7.93
#